data_AF-A0A3L8Q4N9-F1
#
_entry.id   AF-A0A3L8Q4N9-F1
#
_cell.length_a   1.000
_cell.length_b   1.000
_cell.length_c   1.000
_cell.angle_alpha   90.00
_cell.angle_beta   90.00
_cell.angle_gamma   90.00
#
_symmetry.space_group_name_H-M   'P 1'
#
loop_
_entity.id
_entity.type
_entity.pdbx_description
1 polymer ?
#
loop_
_entity_poly.entity_id
_entity_poly.type
_entity_poly.pdbx_seq_one_letter_code
_entity_poly.pdbx_strand_id
1 'polypeptide(L)' 'MVNIENNKHLVTGGEDVTEFQPPPDYILMADCIYYEESLEPLLKTLKDLTGPDTCILCCYEQRTMGKNPEIERKYFE' A
#
# COMPACT_ATOMS: atom_id res chain seq x y z
N MET A 1 16.94 6.06 -18.33
CA MET A 1 16.17 5.07 -17.54
C MET A 1 16.49 5.37 -16.08
N VAL A 2 15.73 6.28 -15.44
CA VAL A 2 16.15 6.98 -14.21
C VAL A 2 15.37 6.54 -12.96
N ASN A 3 14.29 5.77 -13.12
CA ASN A 3 13.23 5.76 -12.11
C ASN A 3 13.41 4.83 -10.90
N ILE A 4 14.33 3.88 -10.91
CA ILE A 4 14.46 2.90 -9.80
C ILE A 4 15.81 2.98 -9.08
N GLU A 5 16.90 3.33 -9.78
CA GLU A 5 18.25 3.33 -9.19
C GLU A 5 18.43 4.34 -8.04
N ASN A 6 17.54 5.36 -7.96
CA ASN A 6 17.54 6.36 -6.90
C ASN A 6 16.52 6.10 -5.79
N ASN A 7 15.71 5.04 -5.87
CA ASN A 7 14.80 4.67 -4.79
C ASN A 7 15.61 4.03 -3.66
N LYS A 8 16.17 4.87 -2.79
CA LYS A 8 16.99 4.46 -1.64
C LYS A 8 16.16 4.10 -0.41
N HIS A 9 14.87 4.41 -0.45
CA HIS A 9 13.97 4.21 0.68
C HIS A 9 13.19 2.91 0.49
N LEU A 10 13.53 1.91 1.30
CA LEU A 10 12.80 0.66 1.41
C LEU A 10 11.86 0.76 2.61
N VAL A 11 10.58 0.42 2.43
CA VAL A 11 9.60 0.33 3.51
C VAL A 11 9.01 -1.06 3.50
N THR A 12 9.10 -1.76 4.62
CA THR A 12 8.27 -2.95 4.83
C THR A 12 6.92 -2.50 5.38
N GLY A 13 5.83 -3.14 4.95
CA GLY A 13 4.51 -2.85 5.49
C GLY A 13 4.51 -2.89 7.02
N GLY A 14 3.89 -1.90 7.64
CA GLY A 14 3.76 -1.74 9.08
C GLY A 14 4.93 -1.03 9.79
N GLU A 15 6.06 -0.77 9.12
CA GLU A 15 7.23 -0.11 9.73
C GLU A 15 7.03 1.40 9.94
N ASP A 16 8.02 2.05 10.57
CA ASP A 16 8.05 3.50 10.76
C ASP A 16 8.27 4.21 9.42
N VAL A 17 7.48 5.24 9.17
CA VAL A 17 7.50 6.03 7.94
C VAL A 17 7.75 7.52 8.21
N THR A 18 8.23 7.88 9.40
CA THR A 18 8.53 9.27 9.76
C THR A 18 9.53 9.95 8.80
N GLU A 19 10.42 9.18 8.17
CA GLU A 19 11.35 9.69 7.15
C GLU A 19 10.67 10.16 5.85
N PHE A 20 9.39 9.78 5.63
CA PHE A 20 8.60 10.14 4.45
C PHE A 20 7.72 11.37 4.66
N GLN A 21 8.14 12.26 5.56
CA GLN A 21 7.48 13.53 5.80
C GLN A 21 8.09 14.62 4.88
N PRO A 22 7.27 15.52 4.30
CA PRO A 22 5.80 15.62 4.44
C PRO A 22 5.05 14.51 3.69
N PRO A 23 3.75 14.29 3.97
CA PRO A 23 2.96 13.27 3.28
C PRO A 23 3.00 13.47 1.76
N PRO A 24 3.06 12.40 0.96
CA PRO A 24 3.08 12.51 -0.49
C PRO A 24 1.73 12.97 -1.02
N ASP A 25 1.75 13.68 -2.16
CA ASP A 25 0.52 14.04 -2.87
C ASP A 25 -0.20 12.79 -3.43
N TYR A 26 0.57 11.76 -3.82
CA TYR A 26 0.03 10.54 -4.39
C TYR A 26 0.67 9.28 -3.79
N ILE A 27 -0.17 8.30 -3.50
CA ILE A 27 0.26 6.92 -3.21
C ILE A 27 -0.29 6.04 -4.33
N LEU A 28 0.61 5.36 -5.05
CA LEU A 28 0.26 4.44 -6.12
C LEU A 28 0.46 3.01 -5.63
N MET A 29 -0.60 2.20 -5.68
CA MET A 29 -0.55 0.77 -5.36
C MET A 29 -1.01 -0.05 -6.56
N ALA A 30 -0.25 -1.08 -6.89
CA ALA A 30 -0.57 -2.03 -7.95
C ALA A 30 -0.40 -3.47 -7.43
N ASP A 31 -1.48 -4.24 -7.46
CA ASP A 31 -1.51 -5.65 -7.04
C ASP A 31 -0.97 -5.90 -5.61
N CYS A 32 -1.27 -5.00 -4.67
CA CYS A 32 -0.83 -5.13 -3.27
C CYS A 32 -1.79 -5.94 -2.38
N ILE A 33 -2.98 -6.33 -2.87
CA ILE A 33 -4.04 -6.99 -2.09
C ILE A 33 -4.10 -8.47 -2.47
N TYR A 34 -3.33 -9.33 -1.79
CA TYR A 34 -3.26 -10.76 -2.14
C TYR A 34 -2.85 -11.70 -0.99
N TYR A 35 -2.18 -11.21 0.06
CA TYR A 35 -1.94 -11.99 1.29
C TYR A 35 -2.68 -11.39 2.47
N GLU A 36 -3.38 -12.24 3.22
CA GLU A 36 -4.15 -11.83 4.39
C GLU A 36 -3.23 -11.22 5.46
N GLU A 37 -2.07 -11.82 5.68
CA GLU A 37 -1.07 -11.39 6.65
C GLU A 37 -0.47 -10.01 6.32
N SER A 38 -0.56 -9.57 5.06
CA SER A 38 -0.07 -8.27 4.62
C SER A 38 -1.09 -7.14 4.71
N LEU A 39 -2.39 -7.45 4.93
CA LEU A 39 -3.44 -6.44 4.93
C LEU A 39 -3.26 -5.41 6.05
N GLU A 40 -3.13 -5.87 7.29
CA GLU A 40 -2.96 -4.99 8.46
C GLU A 40 -1.69 -4.13 8.35
N PRO A 41 -0.50 -4.69 8.04
CA PRO A 41 0.70 -3.89 7.82
C PRO A 41 0.56 -2.88 6.67
N LEU A 42 -0.08 -3.25 5.56
CA LEU A 42 -0.32 -2.35 4.43
C LEU A 42 -1.22 -1.19 4.83
N LEU A 43 -2.35 -1.46 5.47
CA LEU A 43 -3.29 -0.44 5.93
C LEU A 43 -2.65 0.50 6.95
N LYS A 44 -1.81 -0.02 7.85
CA LYS A 44 -1.03 0.80 8.78
C LYS A 44 -0.10 1.75 8.01
N THR A 45 0.71 1.23 7.08
CA THR A 45 1.62 2.06 6.28
C THR A 45 0.87 3.13 5.49
N LEU A 46 -0.27 2.80 4.88
CA LEU A 46 -1.09 3.78 4.17
C LEU A 46 -1.60 4.87 5.10
N LYS A 47 -2.10 4.51 6.28
CA LYS A 47 -2.57 5.48 7.29
C LYS A 47 -1.45 6.41 7.77
N ASP A 48 -0.26 5.86 8.03
CA ASP A 48 0.87 6.62 8.53
C ASP A 48 1.50 7.53 7.47
N LEU A 49 1.43 7.15 6.19
CA LEU A 49 1.91 7.95 5.05
C LEU A 49 0.89 9.00 4.58
N THR A 50 -0.41 8.81 4.80
CA THR A 50 -1.46 9.64 4.20
C THR A 50 -1.69 10.93 5.00
N GLY A 51 -1.65 12.06 4.30
CA GLY A 51 -2.11 13.36 4.79
C GLY A 51 -3.51 13.73 4.26
N PRO A 52 -4.07 14.88 4.68
CA PRO A 52 -5.40 15.32 4.25
C PRO A 52 -5.58 15.47 2.73
N ASP A 53 -4.48 15.79 2.03
CA ASP A 53 -4.47 16.04 0.58
C ASP A 53 -3.91 14.85 -0.24
N THR A 54 -3.49 13.76 0.43
CA THR A 54 -2.91 12.61 -0.25
C THR A 54 -3.98 11.84 -1.03
N CYS A 55 -3.75 11.66 -2.33
CA CYS A 55 -4.60 10.86 -3.21
C CYS A 55 -4.04 9.44 -3.35
N ILE A 56 -4.80 8.43 -2.91
CA ILE A 56 -4.43 7.03 -3.05
C ILE A 56 -5.06 6.47 -4.33
N LEU A 57 -4.24 6.02 -5.27
CA LEU A 57 -4.66 5.30 -6.47
C LEU A 57 -4.29 3.83 -6.32
N CYS A 58 -5.30 2.98 -6.14
CA CYS A 58 -5.15 1.54 -5.99
C CYS A 58 -5.67 0.84 -7.25
N CYS A 59 -4.81 0.07 -7.90
CA CYS A 59 -5.20 -0.92 -8.90
C CYS A 59 -4.88 -2.32 -8.42
N TYR A 60 -5.77 -3.27 -8.70
CA TYR A 60 -5.58 -4.67 -8.39
C TYR A 60 -6.31 -5.55 -9.41
N GLU A 61 -5.78 -6.74 -9.65
CA GLU A 61 -6.47 -7.81 -10.35
C GLU A 61 -7.48 -8.47 -9.41
N GLN A 62 -8.76 -8.46 -9.78
CA GLN A 62 -9.78 -9.19 -9.04
C GLN A 62 -9.56 -10.71 -9.20
N ARG A 63 -9.21 -11.38 -8.11
CA ARG A 63 -8.91 -12.83 -8.09
C ARG A 63 -10.07 -13.59 -7.45
N THR A 64 -10.72 -14.45 -8.22
CA THR A 64 -11.91 -15.20 -7.77
C THR A 64 -11.62 -16.58 -7.17
N MET A 65 -10.36 -17.02 -7.21
CA MET A 65 -9.96 -18.37 -6.80
C MET A 65 -9.30 -18.38 -5.41
N GLY A 66 -9.48 -19.48 -4.68
CA GLY A 66 -8.87 -19.68 -3.36
C GLY A 66 -9.41 -18.70 -2.31
N LYS A 67 -8.52 -18.20 -1.45
CA LYS A 67 -8.88 -17.25 -0.39
C LYS A 67 -8.99 -15.79 -0.84
N ASN A 68 -8.64 -15.49 -2.10
CA ASN A 68 -8.56 -14.11 -2.59
C ASN A 68 -9.86 -13.31 -2.44
N PRO A 69 -11.07 -13.85 -2.71
CA PRO A 69 -12.31 -13.09 -2.53
C PRO A 69 -12.54 -12.64 -1.08
N GLU A 70 -12.12 -13.44 -0.10
CA GLU A 70 -12.24 -13.10 1.32
C GLU A 70 -11.21 -12.04 1.75
N ILE A 71 -9.99 -12.12 1.19
CA ILE A 71 -8.92 -11.15 1.42
C ILE A 71 -9.32 -9.78 0.84
N GLU A 72 -9.85 -9.75 -0.38
CA GLU A 72 -10.37 -8.54 -1.01
C GLU A 72 -11.49 -7.93 -0.17
N ARG A 73 -12.45 -8.73 0.28
CA ARG A 73 -13.53 -8.26 1.15
C ARG A 73 -13.00 -7.66 2.46
N LYS A 74 -12.07 -8.33 3.13
CA LYS A 74 -11.45 -7.84 4.38
C LYS A 74 -10.68 -6.54 4.20
N TYR A 75 -10.13 -6.28 3.03
CA TYR A 75 -9.44 -5.02 2.75
C TYR A 75 -10.40 -3.81 2.67
N PHE A 76 -11.64 -4.02 2.21
CA PHE A 76 -12.63 -2.96 2.03
C PHE A 76 -13.61 -2.77 3.21
N GLU A 77 -13.59 -3.68 4.20
CA GLU A 77 -14.38 -3.58 5.45
C GLU A 77 -13.72 -2.63 6.46
#